data_AF-A0A7S2FB30-F1
#
_entry.id   AF-A0A7S2FB30-F1
#
_cell.length_a   1.000
_cell.length_b   1.000
_cell.length_c   1.000
_cell.angle_alpha   90.00
_cell.angle_beta   90.00
_cell.angle_gamma   90.00
#
_symmetry.space_group_name_H-M   'P 1'
#
loop_
_entity.id
_entity.type
_entity.pdbx_description
1 polymer ?
#
loop_
_entity_poly.entity_id
_entity_poly.type
_entity_poly.pdbx_seq_one_letter_code
_entity_poly.pdbx_strand_id
1 'polypeptide(L)'
;GGGGGGDYCADEYTYSCEDAGANAVKVEVYVAATGERVATTTTRKDIAGWMKSKRAARAARQDDDETATTTTTTSSAGLAASTATEPIPPPPPPPREDIEEADYLKAQLKWTLSMNGGDPNDKAVCELVDALEAHWKSKRTQQSDDEMLSLWSNKVWKAITRAEFPGSLGLDEHGRPMFTLTRMSFGRFQPGNTKVAIIGISNEVGDASYVFDVLFEVKDGPAEGLVGCMRSLASHQYVGDGARFDIMFHSGTFAPSRSVECDASASRIWASAFGLHSAVSHLEGGIFTAMDSSGAQEYRFLDAIEGYVDVLYLDDDMRITRGNQGSVQVVVNYDNKAN
;
A
#
# COMPACT_ATOMS: atom_id res chain seq x y z
N GLY A 1 23.86 19.41 -43.45
CA GLY A 1 23.64 19.90 -42.09
C GLY A 1 22.23 20.45 -42.02
N GLY A 2 21.48 20.08 -40.98
CA GLY A 2 20.13 20.57 -40.61
C GLY A 2 19.01 20.01 -41.50
N GLY A 3 18.11 19.12 -41.07
CA GLY A 3 17.67 18.77 -39.72
C GLY A 3 16.14 18.84 -39.74
N GLY A 4 15.49 17.78 -40.23
CA GLY A 4 14.03 17.66 -40.25
C GLY A 4 13.52 17.29 -38.86
N GLY A 5 12.73 18.18 -38.26
CA GLY A 5 11.94 17.87 -37.07
C GLY A 5 10.73 17.04 -37.47
N GLY A 6 10.71 15.77 -37.09
CA GLY A 6 9.51 14.95 -37.12
C GLY A 6 8.74 15.15 -35.81
N ASP A 7 7.57 15.76 -35.89
CA ASP A 7 6.55 15.68 -34.85
C ASP A 7 6.12 14.22 -34.72
N TYR A 8 6.45 13.60 -33.59
CA TYR A 8 5.85 12.32 -33.19
C TYR A 8 4.47 12.64 -32.58
N CYS A 9 3.42 12.62 -33.39
CA CYS A 9 2.07 12.43 -32.87
C CYS A 9 2.01 11.04 -32.24
N ALA A 10 1.88 10.97 -30.91
CA ALA A 10 1.52 9.74 -30.25
C ALA A 10 0.07 9.42 -30.65
N ASP A 11 -0.13 8.32 -31.36
CA ASP A 11 -1.48 7.86 -31.72
C ASP A 11 -2.26 7.60 -30.42
N GLU A 12 -3.34 8.36 -30.21
CA GLU A 12 -4.31 8.08 -29.16
C GLU A 12 -5.11 6.84 -29.56
N TYR A 13 -5.45 5.96 -28.60
CA TYR A 13 -6.25 4.77 -28.83
C TYR A 13 -7.49 4.78 -27.94
N THR A 14 -8.63 4.32 -28.48
CA THR A 14 -9.87 4.11 -27.73
C THR A 14 -10.21 2.62 -27.68
N TYR A 15 -10.88 2.22 -26.58
CA TYR A 15 -11.18 0.82 -26.29
C TYR A 15 -12.67 0.65 -26.05
N SER A 16 -13.23 -0.43 -26.56
CA SER A 16 -14.56 -0.91 -26.17
C SER A 16 -14.46 -2.36 -25.71
N CYS A 17 -14.95 -2.61 -24.50
CA CYS A 17 -15.13 -3.96 -23.96
C CYS A 17 -16.61 -4.30 -23.99
N GLU A 18 -16.97 -5.37 -24.69
CA GLU A 18 -18.28 -6.00 -24.58
C GLU A 18 -18.14 -7.31 -23.80
N ASP A 19 -18.99 -7.48 -22.79
CA ASP A 19 -19.10 -8.73 -22.05
C ASP A 19 -19.80 -9.76 -22.95
N ALA A 20 -19.04 -10.73 -23.45
CA ALA A 20 -19.53 -11.77 -24.35
C ALA A 20 -19.93 -13.06 -23.60
N GLY A 21 -20.06 -12.99 -22.27
CA GLY A 21 -20.46 -14.10 -21.41
C GLY A 21 -19.29 -14.79 -20.72
N ALA A 22 -19.60 -15.87 -19.99
CA ALA A 22 -18.83 -16.43 -18.88
C ALA A 22 -17.32 -16.71 -19.09
N ASN A 23 -16.80 -16.69 -20.31
CA ASN A 23 -15.37 -16.98 -20.59
C ASN A 23 -14.76 -16.12 -21.72
N ALA A 24 -15.43 -15.07 -22.20
CA ALA A 24 -14.92 -14.27 -23.31
C ALA A 24 -15.09 -12.77 -23.05
N VAL A 25 -13.98 -12.04 -23.10
CA VAL A 25 -13.98 -10.58 -23.20
C VAL A 25 -13.49 -10.26 -24.60
N LYS A 26 -14.34 -9.61 -25.38
CA LYS A 26 -13.93 -9.08 -26.69
C LYS A 26 -13.38 -7.68 -26.45
N VAL A 27 -12.08 -7.52 -26.69
CA VAL A 27 -11.43 -6.21 -26.64
C VAL A 27 -11.14 -5.78 -28.06
N GLU A 28 -11.76 -4.67 -28.46
CA GLU A 28 -11.47 -4.00 -29.72
C GLU A 28 -10.67 -2.73 -29.45
N VAL A 29 -9.59 -2.56 -30.21
CA VAL A 29 -8.70 -1.39 -30.11
C VAL A 29 -8.86 -0.58 -31.37
N TYR A 30 -9.13 0.72 -31.19
CA TYR A 30 -9.31 1.67 -32.26
C TYR A 30 -8.25 2.76 -32.19
N VAL A 31 -7.77 3.22 -33.34
CA VAL A 31 -6.98 4.45 -33.42
C VAL A 31 -7.93 5.62 -33.24
N ALA A 32 -7.76 6.43 -32.20
CA ALA A 32 -8.69 7.49 -31.81
C ALA A 32 -8.86 8.55 -32.92
N ALA A 33 -7.78 8.85 -33.65
CA ALA A 33 -7.80 9.86 -34.71
C ALA A 33 -8.61 9.44 -35.94
N THR A 34 -8.64 8.14 -36.28
CA THR A 34 -9.25 7.63 -37.52
C THR A 34 -10.48 6.77 -37.27
N GLY A 35 -10.68 6.30 -36.05
CA GLY A 35 -11.66 5.25 -35.71
C GLY A 35 -11.34 3.90 -36.33
N GLU A 36 -10.13 3.70 -36.88
CA GLU A 36 -9.75 2.45 -37.52
C GLU A 36 -9.46 1.37 -36.48
N ARG A 37 -10.10 0.20 -36.64
CA ARG A 37 -9.93 -0.94 -35.74
C ARG A 37 -8.62 -1.66 -36.05
N VAL A 38 -7.65 -1.55 -35.15
CA VAL A 38 -6.29 -2.09 -35.33
C VAL A 38 -6.06 -3.46 -34.70
N ALA A 39 -6.89 -3.84 -33.72
CA ALA A 39 -6.81 -5.18 -33.13
C ALA A 39 -8.16 -5.67 -32.61
N THR A 40 -8.33 -6.99 -32.60
CA THR A 40 -9.42 -7.68 -31.93
C THR A 40 -8.86 -8.96 -31.34
N THR A 41 -8.97 -9.13 -30.02
CA THR A 41 -8.66 -10.40 -29.35
C THR A 41 -9.90 -10.93 -28.64
N THR A 42 -10.09 -12.24 -28.67
CA THR A 42 -11.35 -12.89 -28.24
C THR A 42 -11.17 -13.93 -27.14
N THR A 43 -9.95 -14.21 -26.67
CA THR A 43 -9.78 -15.17 -25.56
C THR A 43 -8.72 -14.74 -24.54
N ARG A 44 -9.00 -14.99 -23.25
CA ARG A 44 -8.04 -14.81 -22.13
C ARG A 44 -6.72 -15.58 -22.36
N LYS A 45 -6.78 -16.69 -23.11
CA LYS A 45 -5.64 -17.58 -23.40
C LYS A 45 -4.60 -16.91 -24.32
N ASP A 46 -5.05 -16.11 -25.28
CA ASP A 46 -4.16 -15.45 -26.24
C ASP A 46 -3.40 -14.28 -25.58
N ILE A 47 -4.05 -13.58 -24.65
CA ILE A 47 -3.43 -12.54 -23.82
C ILE A 47 -2.35 -13.15 -22.91
N ALA A 48 -2.64 -14.27 -22.25
CA ALA A 48 -1.68 -14.99 -21.41
C ALA A 48 -0.46 -15.51 -22.20
N GLY A 49 -0.68 -16.02 -23.42
CA GLY A 49 0.38 -16.46 -24.33
C GLY A 49 1.30 -15.32 -24.77
N TRP A 50 0.72 -14.18 -25.13
CA TRP A 50 1.47 -12.97 -25.49
C TRP A 50 2.30 -12.43 -24.32
N MET A 51 1.72 -12.37 -23.11
CA MET A 51 2.44 -11.93 -21.90
C MET A 51 3.60 -12.88 -21.53
N LYS A 52 3.41 -14.20 -21.67
CA LYS A 52 4.47 -15.18 -21.45
C LYS A 52 5.65 -15.00 -22.42
N SER A 53 5.36 -14.67 -23.69
CA SER A 53 6.40 -14.35 -24.69
C SER A 53 7.17 -13.07 -24.35
N LYS A 54 6.54 -12.07 -23.74
CA LYS A 54 7.21 -10.82 -23.33
C LYS A 54 8.07 -10.98 -22.08
N ARG A 55 7.63 -11.77 -21.09
CA ARG A 55 8.45 -12.12 -19.91
C ARG A 55 9.74 -12.87 -20.27
N ALA A 56 9.66 -13.82 -21.19
CA ALA A 56 10.84 -14.57 -21.66
C ALA A 56 11.88 -13.66 -22.36
N ALA A 57 11.43 -12.66 -23.13
CA ALA A 57 12.30 -11.70 -23.79
C ALA A 57 12.99 -10.72 -22.82
N ARG A 58 12.46 -10.56 -21.60
CA ARG A 58 13.00 -9.68 -20.56
C ARG A 58 14.02 -10.39 -19.66
N ALA A 59 13.77 -11.65 -19.30
CA ALA A 59 14.75 -12.47 -18.59
C ALA A 59 16.09 -12.53 -19.35
N ALA A 60 16.03 -12.64 -20.68
CA ALA A 60 17.20 -12.62 -21.55
C ALA A 60 17.95 -11.27 -21.64
N ARG A 61 17.41 -10.17 -21.07
CA ARG A 61 18.06 -8.85 -21.03
C ARG A 61 18.60 -8.48 -19.66
N GLN A 62 18.18 -9.20 -18.62
CA GLN A 62 18.52 -8.87 -17.22
C GLN A 62 19.87 -9.48 -16.81
N ASP A 63 20.35 -10.51 -17.51
CA ASP A 63 21.66 -11.12 -17.27
C ASP A 63 22.85 -10.25 -17.76
N ASP A 64 22.61 -9.17 -18.50
CA ASP A 64 23.66 -8.31 -19.06
C ASP A 64 24.07 -7.13 -18.15
N ASP A 65 23.36 -6.88 -17.03
CA ASP A 65 23.51 -5.61 -16.26
C ASP A 65 24.08 -5.79 -14.82
N GLU A 66 24.55 -6.99 -14.46
CA GLU A 66 24.94 -7.32 -13.07
C GLU A 66 26.45 -7.16 -12.74
N THR A 67 27.21 -6.37 -13.51
CA THR A 67 28.65 -6.11 -13.25
C THR A 67 29.02 -4.65 -12.99
N ALA A 68 28.30 -3.95 -12.11
CA ALA A 68 28.72 -2.64 -11.60
C ALA A 68 28.84 -2.63 -10.07
N THR A 69 30.06 -2.84 -9.57
CA THR A 69 30.41 -2.74 -8.15
C THR A 69 30.65 -1.27 -7.78
N THR A 70 29.78 -0.66 -6.99
CA THR A 70 29.94 0.72 -6.50
C THR A 70 30.60 0.71 -5.12
N THR A 71 31.82 1.25 -5.03
CA THR A 71 32.53 1.49 -3.78
C THR A 71 32.05 2.81 -3.16
N THR A 72 31.43 2.76 -1.98
CA THR A 72 30.95 3.95 -1.26
C THR A 72 31.96 4.37 -0.20
N THR A 73 32.55 5.55 -0.36
CA THR A 73 33.43 6.21 0.61
C THR A 73 32.59 7.02 1.59
N THR A 74 32.58 6.63 2.87
CA THR A 74 31.90 7.35 3.96
C THR A 74 32.80 8.48 4.48
N SER A 75 32.33 9.74 4.39
CA SER A 75 32.94 10.88 5.07
C SER A 75 31.97 11.39 6.13
N SER A 76 32.38 11.29 7.39
CA SER A 76 31.64 11.76 8.56
C SER A 76 32.08 13.17 8.94
N ALA A 77 31.20 14.17 8.76
CA ALA A 77 31.32 15.48 9.39
C ALA A 77 30.10 15.67 10.30
N GLY A 78 30.34 15.68 11.61
CA GLY A 78 29.32 15.77 12.64
C GLY A 78 28.77 17.17 12.81
N LEU A 79 27.44 17.29 12.75
CA LEU A 79 26.66 18.39 13.30
C LEU A 79 25.78 17.79 14.39
N ALA A 80 26.15 18.07 15.65
CA ALA A 80 25.38 17.66 16.82
C ALA A 80 24.13 18.53 16.94
N ALA A 81 23.02 18.08 16.36
CA ALA A 81 21.71 18.60 16.69
C ALA A 81 21.30 18.05 18.06
N SER A 82 21.22 18.93 19.05
CA SER A 82 20.70 18.62 20.38
C SER A 82 19.19 18.40 20.31
N THR A 83 18.76 17.18 19.97
CA THR A 83 17.37 16.77 20.15
C THR A 83 17.12 16.59 21.64
N ALA A 84 16.29 17.45 22.23
CA ALA A 84 15.78 17.24 23.58
C ALA A 84 14.97 15.94 23.58
N THR A 85 15.51 14.89 24.21
CA THR A 85 14.82 13.61 24.34
C THR A 85 13.61 13.82 25.26
N GLU A 86 12.39 13.69 24.73
CA GLU A 86 11.21 13.63 25.57
C GLU A 86 11.36 12.48 26.58
N PRO A 87 10.94 12.68 27.84
CA PRO A 87 11.05 11.65 28.86
C PRO A 87 10.22 10.42 28.45
N ILE A 88 10.87 9.26 28.46
CA ILE A 88 10.27 7.96 28.17
C ILE A 88 9.04 7.77 29.07
N PRO A 89 7.84 7.48 28.51
CA PRO A 89 6.67 7.21 29.33
C PRO A 89 6.89 5.95 30.17
N PRO A 90 6.48 5.94 31.46
CA PRO A 90 6.65 4.77 32.31
C PRO A 90 5.90 3.56 31.76
N PRO A 91 6.39 2.33 31.98
CA PRO A 91 5.69 1.12 31.56
C PRO A 91 4.31 1.02 32.26
N PRO A 92 3.33 0.35 31.64
CA PRO A 92 2.05 0.09 32.27
C PRO A 92 2.25 -0.63 33.62
N PRO A 93 1.52 -0.26 34.68
CA PRO A 93 1.60 -0.95 35.96
C PRO A 93 1.18 -2.42 35.79
N PRO A 94 1.70 -3.34 36.62
CA PRO A 94 1.28 -4.74 36.60
C PRO A 94 -0.24 -4.86 36.75
N PRO A 95 -0.85 -5.93 36.21
CA PRO A 95 -2.30 -6.07 36.20
C PRO A 95 -2.80 -6.09 37.64
N ARG A 96 -3.80 -5.26 37.91
CA ARG A 96 -4.60 -5.36 39.12
C ARG A 96 -5.57 -6.54 38.95
N GLU A 97 -6.04 -7.12 40.06
CA GLU A 97 -6.94 -8.29 40.03
C GLU A 97 -8.26 -8.04 39.26
N ASP A 98 -8.60 -6.79 38.96
CA ASP A 98 -9.80 -6.35 38.25
C ASP A 98 -9.60 -6.08 36.75
N ILE A 99 -8.38 -6.13 36.21
CA ILE A 99 -8.10 -5.87 34.79
C ILE A 99 -8.14 -7.19 34.02
N GLU A 100 -8.93 -7.25 32.95
CA GLU A 100 -8.89 -8.40 32.05
C GLU A 100 -7.48 -8.59 31.46
N GLU A 101 -6.96 -9.81 31.50
CA GLU A 101 -5.62 -10.15 31.03
C GLU A 101 -5.33 -9.59 29.61
N ALA A 102 -6.33 -9.65 28.72
CA ALA A 102 -6.23 -9.12 27.36
C ALA A 102 -5.97 -7.60 27.34
N ASP A 103 -6.64 -6.82 28.19
CA ASP A 103 -6.46 -5.36 28.25
C ASP A 103 -5.06 -5.00 28.75
N TYR A 104 -4.53 -5.75 29.71
CA TYR A 104 -3.15 -5.59 30.16
C TYR A 104 -2.16 -5.89 29.03
N LEU A 105 -2.32 -7.01 28.32
CA LEU A 105 -1.46 -7.38 27.20
C LEU A 105 -1.53 -6.35 26.06
N LYS A 106 -2.74 -5.86 25.72
CA LYS A 106 -2.93 -4.78 24.73
C LYS A 106 -2.21 -3.50 25.15
N ALA A 107 -2.30 -3.10 26.42
CA ALA A 107 -1.63 -1.91 26.93
C ALA A 107 -0.10 -2.05 26.87
N GLN A 108 0.44 -3.21 27.25
CA GLN A 108 1.87 -3.53 27.12
C GLN A 108 2.31 -3.51 25.65
N LEU A 109 1.54 -4.11 24.74
CA LEU A 109 1.86 -4.12 23.32
C LEU A 109 1.90 -2.70 22.73
N LYS A 110 0.90 -1.86 23.04
CA LYS A 110 0.87 -0.45 22.61
C LYS A 110 2.09 0.31 23.14
N TRP A 111 2.45 0.12 24.41
CA TRP A 111 3.62 0.77 25.01
C TRP A 111 4.93 0.30 24.38
N THR A 112 5.15 -1.01 24.25
CA THR A 112 6.38 -1.57 23.66
C THR A 112 6.54 -1.14 22.20
N LEU A 113 5.45 -1.12 21.41
CA LEU A 113 5.46 -0.58 20.05
C LEU A 113 5.85 0.91 20.02
N SER A 114 5.37 1.72 20.98
CA SER A 114 5.77 3.13 21.04
C SER A 114 7.26 3.30 21.36
N MET A 115 7.83 2.40 22.16
CA MET A 115 9.23 2.43 22.58
C MET A 115 10.22 1.97 21.52
N ASN A 116 9.78 1.15 20.57
CA ASN A 116 10.64 0.55 19.54
C ASN A 116 10.41 1.14 18.13
N GLY A 117 9.72 2.28 18.03
CA GLY A 117 9.39 2.91 16.75
C GLY A 117 8.41 2.08 15.90
N GLY A 118 7.55 1.30 16.56
CA GLY A 118 6.52 0.47 15.93
C GLY A 118 7.05 -0.81 15.28
N ASP A 119 8.25 -1.28 15.61
CA ASP A 119 8.83 -2.48 15.00
C ASP A 119 8.05 -3.75 15.41
N PRO A 120 7.35 -4.43 14.48
CA PRO A 120 6.61 -5.64 14.81
C PRO A 120 7.52 -6.87 15.01
N ASN A 121 8.80 -6.79 14.61
CA ASN A 121 9.76 -7.89 14.76
C ASN A 121 10.63 -7.76 16.00
N ASP A 122 10.42 -6.72 16.81
CA ASP A 122 11.08 -6.64 18.11
C ASP A 122 10.66 -7.84 18.97
N LYS A 123 11.64 -8.44 19.65
CA LYS A 123 11.42 -9.66 20.43
C LYS A 123 10.30 -9.50 21.47
N ALA A 124 10.24 -8.38 22.18
CA ALA A 124 9.23 -8.15 23.19
C ALA A 124 7.84 -7.94 22.56
N VAL A 125 7.78 -7.34 21.37
CA VAL A 125 6.53 -7.25 20.59
C VAL A 125 6.06 -8.64 20.14
N CYS A 126 6.94 -9.47 19.60
CA CYS A 126 6.58 -10.83 19.20
C CYS A 126 6.03 -11.65 20.39
N GLU A 127 6.69 -11.60 21.56
CA GLU A 127 6.24 -12.30 22.77
C GLU A 127 4.83 -11.83 23.22
N LEU A 128 4.53 -10.52 23.10
CA LEU A 128 3.21 -9.97 23.44
C LEU A 128 2.13 -10.35 22.41
N VAL A 129 2.48 -10.38 21.13
CA VAL A 129 1.58 -10.86 20.05
C VAL A 129 1.24 -12.33 20.26
N ASP A 130 2.24 -13.17 20.55
CA ASP A 130 2.04 -14.59 20.81
C ASP A 130 1.17 -14.83 22.06
N ALA A 131 1.34 -14.02 23.11
CA ALA A 131 0.52 -14.09 24.32
C ALA A 131 -0.95 -13.70 24.03
N LEU A 132 -1.19 -12.62 23.27
CA LEU A 132 -2.53 -12.22 22.84
C LEU A 132 -3.17 -13.28 21.94
N GLU A 133 -2.42 -13.86 21.00
CA GLU A 133 -2.90 -14.93 20.13
C GLU A 133 -3.30 -16.17 20.93
N ALA A 134 -2.47 -16.59 21.90
CA ALA A 134 -2.77 -17.73 22.77
C ALA A 134 -4.02 -17.47 23.63
N HIS A 135 -4.11 -16.27 24.23
CA HIS A 135 -5.27 -15.86 25.01
C HIS A 135 -6.54 -15.89 24.16
N TRP A 136 -6.51 -15.30 22.97
CA TRP A 136 -7.67 -15.25 22.07
C TRP A 136 -8.07 -16.63 21.58
N LYS A 137 -7.12 -17.47 21.13
CA LYS A 137 -7.42 -18.86 20.71
C LYS A 137 -8.10 -19.68 21.81
N SER A 138 -7.73 -19.47 23.07
CA SER A 138 -8.36 -20.17 24.21
C SER A 138 -9.84 -19.82 24.40
N LYS A 139 -10.25 -18.60 24.02
CA LYS A 139 -11.63 -18.09 24.11
C LYS A 139 -12.41 -18.28 22.81
N ARG A 140 -11.72 -18.22 21.67
CA ARG A 140 -12.29 -18.20 20.33
C ARG A 140 -13.12 -19.44 19.99
N THR A 141 -12.84 -20.60 20.58
CA THR A 141 -13.68 -21.80 20.37
C THR A 141 -15.15 -21.60 20.78
N GLN A 142 -15.45 -20.51 21.49
CA GLN A 142 -16.80 -20.11 21.89
C GLN A 142 -17.42 -19.06 20.96
N GLN A 143 -16.66 -18.45 20.05
CA GLN A 143 -17.13 -17.41 19.12
C GLN A 143 -17.64 -18.03 17.82
N SER A 144 -18.78 -17.51 17.35
CA SER A 144 -19.35 -17.81 16.04
C SER A 144 -18.65 -17.02 14.92
N ASP A 145 -18.78 -17.51 13.69
CA ASP A 145 -18.29 -16.79 12.50
C ASP A 145 -18.98 -15.44 12.32
N ASP A 146 -20.26 -15.32 12.71
CA ASP A 146 -21.00 -14.06 12.68
C ASP A 146 -20.43 -13.02 13.65
N GLU A 147 -20.06 -13.44 14.87
CA GLU A 147 -19.38 -12.56 15.83
C GLU A 147 -18.03 -12.10 15.29
N MET A 148 -17.25 -13.00 14.68
CA MET A 148 -15.99 -12.65 14.01
C MET A 148 -16.17 -11.61 12.91
N LEU A 149 -17.15 -11.82 12.03
CA LEU A 149 -17.47 -10.88 10.96
C LEU A 149 -17.93 -9.52 11.50
N SER A 150 -18.68 -9.51 12.60
CA SER A 150 -19.13 -8.27 13.26
C SER A 150 -17.98 -7.46 13.86
N LEU A 151 -16.94 -8.12 14.37
CA LEU A 151 -15.74 -7.47 14.88
C LEU A 151 -14.81 -7.01 13.74
N TRP A 152 -14.80 -7.73 12.62
CA TRP A 152 -13.93 -7.43 11.48
C TRP A 152 -14.43 -6.24 10.65
N SER A 153 -15.73 -6.23 10.34
CA SER A 153 -16.37 -5.32 9.38
C SER A 153 -16.87 -4.03 10.04
N ASN A 154 -17.13 -3.03 9.20
CA ASN A 154 -17.68 -1.72 9.53
C ASN A 154 -16.84 -0.94 10.56
N LYS A 155 -15.52 -1.04 10.44
CA LYS A 155 -14.54 -0.35 11.29
C LYS A 155 -13.41 0.26 10.47
N VAL A 156 -12.94 1.43 10.91
CA VAL A 156 -11.70 2.05 10.42
C VAL A 156 -10.55 1.70 11.36
N TRP A 157 -9.57 0.97 10.84
CA TRP A 157 -8.42 0.52 11.59
C TRP A 157 -7.20 1.37 11.26
N LYS A 158 -6.46 1.83 12.27
CA LYS A 158 -5.21 2.58 12.11
C LYS A 158 -4.03 1.77 12.60
N ALA A 159 -3.00 1.61 11.76
CA ALA A 159 -1.78 0.92 12.14
C ALA A 159 -1.02 1.68 13.23
N ILE A 160 -0.54 0.90 14.22
CA ILE A 160 0.40 1.36 15.24
C ILE A 160 1.77 0.67 15.10
N THR A 161 1.88 -0.34 14.24
CA THR A 161 3.15 -0.85 13.73
C THR A 161 3.69 0.05 12.62
N ARG A 162 5.01 0.11 12.48
CA ARG A 162 5.68 0.75 11.35
C ARG A 162 5.40 -0.03 10.07
N ALA A 163 5.50 0.66 8.94
CA ALA A 163 5.36 0.04 7.63
C ALA A 163 6.55 -0.86 7.30
N GLU A 164 6.27 -2.06 6.79
CA GLU A 164 7.29 -3.05 6.40
C GLU A 164 7.37 -3.23 4.89
N PHE A 165 7.73 -2.16 4.17
CA PHE A 165 8.02 -2.29 2.75
C PHE A 165 9.49 -2.70 2.55
N PRO A 166 9.79 -3.63 1.63
CA PRO A 166 11.17 -3.92 1.25
C PRO A 166 11.89 -2.67 0.70
N GLY A 167 13.16 -2.49 1.08
CA GLY A 167 13.98 -1.38 0.59
C GLY A 167 13.77 -0.06 1.34
N SER A 168 13.62 -0.13 2.68
CA SER A 168 13.65 1.04 3.55
C SER A 168 14.92 1.87 3.34
N LEU A 169 14.75 3.19 3.31
CA LEU A 169 15.83 4.19 3.22
C LEU A 169 16.24 4.73 4.60
N GLY A 170 15.78 4.10 5.68
CA GLY A 170 15.98 4.56 7.05
C GLY A 170 14.79 5.37 7.59
N LEU A 171 15.07 6.23 8.57
CA LEU A 171 14.08 7.10 9.22
C LEU A 171 14.35 8.56 8.85
N ASP A 172 13.30 9.37 8.74
CA ASP A 172 13.42 10.83 8.57
C ASP A 172 13.70 11.55 9.90
N GLU A 173 13.76 12.89 9.87
CA GLU A 173 13.96 13.74 11.05
C GLU A 173 12.86 13.60 12.13
N HIS A 174 11.71 13.00 11.79
CA HIS A 174 10.60 12.72 12.69
C HIS A 174 10.53 11.24 13.12
N GLY A 175 11.53 10.42 12.77
CA GLY A 175 11.54 8.99 13.09
C GLY A 175 10.59 8.16 12.22
N ARG A 176 10.09 8.68 11.10
CA ARG A 176 9.17 7.98 10.19
C ARG A 176 9.94 7.18 9.14
N PRO A 177 9.50 5.96 8.79
CA PRO A 177 10.19 5.15 7.80
C PRO A 177 10.09 5.77 6.39
N MET A 178 11.22 5.84 5.70
CA MET A 178 11.32 6.37 4.35
C MET A 178 11.47 5.28 3.29
N PHE A 179 10.87 5.51 2.13
CA PHE A 179 10.93 4.62 0.97
C PHE A 179 11.03 5.43 -0.32
N THR A 180 11.28 4.76 -1.44
CA THR A 180 10.99 5.35 -2.75
C THR A 180 9.53 5.11 -3.13
N LEU A 181 8.96 6.03 -3.92
CA LEU A 181 7.59 5.90 -4.43
C LEU A 181 7.39 4.58 -5.18
N THR A 182 8.38 4.12 -5.96
CA THR A 182 8.34 2.80 -6.62
C THR A 182 8.16 1.68 -5.60
N ARG A 183 8.90 1.68 -4.50
CA ARG A 183 8.81 0.58 -3.53
C ARG A 183 7.48 0.60 -2.77
N MET A 184 7.05 1.77 -2.33
CA MET A 184 5.77 1.94 -1.63
C MET A 184 4.56 1.60 -2.52
N SER A 185 4.63 1.97 -3.81
CA SER A 185 3.54 1.77 -4.75
C SER A 185 3.64 0.52 -5.61
N PHE A 186 4.59 -0.39 -5.34
CA PHE A 186 4.84 -1.58 -6.18
C PHE A 186 5.13 -1.23 -7.66
N GLY A 187 5.83 -0.12 -7.89
CA GLY A 187 6.28 0.36 -9.19
C GLY A 187 5.18 0.93 -10.06
N ARG A 188 4.09 1.39 -9.44
CA ARG A 188 2.89 1.85 -10.14
C ARG A 188 2.95 3.33 -10.52
N PHE A 189 3.64 4.17 -9.76
CA PHE A 189 3.69 5.62 -10.00
C PHE A 189 5.09 6.13 -10.35
N GLN A 190 5.12 7.23 -11.09
CA GLN A 190 6.32 7.98 -11.46
C GLN A 190 6.25 9.41 -10.91
N PRO A 191 7.39 10.05 -10.60
CA PRO A 191 8.76 9.55 -10.70
C PRO A 191 9.07 8.49 -9.65
N GLY A 192 9.60 7.36 -10.10
CA GLY A 192 9.71 6.18 -9.24
C GLY A 192 10.73 6.31 -8.10
N ASN A 193 11.73 7.16 -8.24
CA ASN A 193 12.82 7.37 -7.28
C ASN A 193 12.52 8.45 -6.24
N THR A 194 11.36 9.13 -6.31
CA THR A 194 10.93 10.13 -5.33
C THR A 194 10.93 9.51 -3.93
N LYS A 195 11.59 10.16 -2.98
CA LYS A 195 11.62 9.72 -1.58
C LYS A 195 10.35 10.17 -0.88
N VAL A 196 9.78 9.28 -0.09
CA VAL A 196 8.59 9.55 0.70
C VAL A 196 8.76 9.00 2.11
N ALA A 197 8.24 9.72 3.10
CA ALA A 197 8.14 9.27 4.49
C ALA A 197 6.69 8.87 4.79
N ILE A 198 6.47 7.71 5.39
CA ILE A 198 5.11 7.24 5.70
C ILE A 198 4.63 7.92 6.98
N ILE A 199 3.52 8.65 6.85
CA ILE A 199 2.85 9.34 7.96
C ILE A 199 1.97 8.36 8.73
N GLY A 200 1.26 7.49 8.01
CA GLY A 200 0.35 6.54 8.62
C GLY A 200 -0.26 5.58 7.61
N ILE A 201 -0.74 4.47 8.14
CA ILE A 201 -1.48 3.46 7.40
C ILE A 201 -2.82 3.25 8.10
N SER A 202 -3.88 3.18 7.30
CA SER A 202 -5.20 2.81 7.78
C SER A 202 -5.88 1.87 6.80
N ASN A 203 -6.82 1.09 7.30
CA ASN A 203 -7.68 0.31 6.45
C ASN A 203 -9.13 0.39 6.93
N GLU A 204 -10.04 0.58 5.99
CA GLU A 204 -11.48 0.54 6.21
C GLU A 204 -11.99 -0.81 5.72
N VAL A 205 -12.72 -1.51 6.57
CA VAL A 205 -13.28 -2.82 6.24
C VAL A 205 -14.80 -2.67 6.22
N GLY A 206 -15.41 -2.83 5.06
CA GLY A 206 -16.86 -2.96 4.91
C GLY A 206 -17.27 -4.43 4.82
N ASP A 207 -18.54 -4.71 4.53
CA ASP A 207 -19.06 -6.10 4.50
C ASP A 207 -18.32 -7.01 3.51
N ALA A 208 -17.97 -6.48 2.32
CA ALA A 208 -17.19 -7.19 1.30
C ALA A 208 -16.05 -6.32 0.70
N SER A 209 -15.87 -5.11 1.22
CA SER A 209 -14.86 -4.16 0.74
C SER A 209 -13.73 -4.02 1.74
N TYR A 210 -12.52 -3.87 1.24
CA TYR A 210 -11.32 -3.61 2.01
C TYR A 210 -10.57 -2.46 1.36
N VAL A 211 -10.49 -1.33 2.04
CA VAL A 211 -9.75 -0.15 1.56
C VAL A 211 -8.49 -0.02 2.38
N PHE A 212 -7.34 0.14 1.73
CA PHE A 212 -6.05 0.30 2.38
C PHE A 212 -5.41 1.63 1.95
N ASP A 213 -5.26 2.54 2.90
CA ASP A 213 -4.72 3.87 2.69
C ASP A 213 -3.31 3.97 3.29
N VAL A 214 -2.37 4.45 2.48
CA VAL A 214 -1.02 4.84 2.89
C VAL A 214 -0.87 6.34 2.73
N LEU A 215 -0.80 7.06 3.84
CA LEU A 215 -0.53 8.49 3.87
C LEU A 215 0.98 8.72 3.95
N PHE A 216 1.51 9.57 3.08
CA PHE A 216 2.95 9.82 2.99
C PHE A 216 3.26 11.29 2.71
N GLU A 217 4.46 11.72 3.09
CA GLU A 217 5.03 13.03 2.79
C GLU A 217 6.16 12.88 1.79
N VAL A 218 6.22 13.74 0.78
CA VAL A 218 7.33 13.78 -0.19
C VAL A 218 8.54 14.43 0.45
N LYS A 219 9.71 13.78 0.35
CA LYS A 219 10.95 14.18 1.02
C LYS A 219 12.02 14.75 0.09
N ASP A 220 11.77 14.78 -1.21
CA ASP A 220 12.65 15.42 -2.18
C ASP A 220 11.93 15.89 -3.45
N GLY A 221 12.62 16.74 -4.20
CA GLY A 221 12.17 17.20 -5.52
C GLY A 221 11.13 18.33 -5.46
N PRO A 222 10.46 18.62 -6.59
CA PRO A 222 9.57 19.77 -6.71
C PRO A 222 8.37 19.75 -5.76
N ALA A 223 7.95 18.55 -5.32
CA ALA A 223 6.81 18.33 -4.44
C ALA A 223 7.21 18.12 -2.97
N GLU A 224 8.47 18.38 -2.58
CA GLU A 224 8.95 18.24 -1.20
C GLU A 224 8.02 18.94 -0.19
N GLY A 225 7.69 18.23 0.90
CA GLY A 225 6.77 18.67 1.94
C GLY A 225 5.28 18.47 1.62
N LEU A 226 4.92 18.14 0.37
CA LEU A 226 3.52 17.81 0.05
C LEU A 226 3.15 16.43 0.60
N VAL A 227 1.91 16.32 1.05
CA VAL A 227 1.34 15.07 1.55
C VAL A 227 0.44 14.45 0.50
N GLY A 228 0.63 13.15 0.27
CA GLY A 228 -0.17 12.34 -0.63
C GLY A 228 -0.82 11.15 0.08
N CYS A 229 -1.81 10.56 -0.57
CA CYS A 229 -2.44 9.32 -0.16
C CYS A 229 -2.42 8.33 -1.32
N MET A 230 -1.96 7.12 -1.05
CA MET A 230 -2.18 5.97 -1.93
C MET A 230 -3.28 5.10 -1.32
N ARG A 231 -4.42 5.04 -2.01
CA ARG A 231 -5.57 4.22 -1.66
C ARG A 231 -5.60 2.98 -2.51
N SER A 232 -5.70 1.81 -1.90
CA SER A 232 -5.87 0.53 -2.60
C SER A 232 -7.25 -0.02 -2.27
N LEU A 233 -7.98 -0.42 -3.30
CA LEU A 233 -9.32 -0.99 -3.22
C LEU A 233 -9.23 -2.50 -3.40
N ALA A 234 -9.75 -3.23 -2.44
CA ALA A 234 -9.81 -4.67 -2.42
C ALA A 234 -11.19 -5.17 -2.01
N SER A 235 -11.44 -6.44 -2.29
CA SER A 235 -12.49 -7.22 -1.64
C SER A 235 -11.88 -8.18 -0.63
N HIS A 236 -12.68 -8.63 0.33
CA HIS A 236 -12.27 -9.68 1.24
C HIS A 236 -13.33 -10.78 1.35
N GLN A 237 -12.88 -11.98 1.71
CA GLN A 237 -13.74 -13.12 1.98
C GLN A 237 -13.21 -13.90 3.19
N TYR A 238 -14.09 -14.16 4.15
CA TYR A 238 -13.75 -15.03 5.28
C TYR A 238 -13.75 -16.50 4.86
N VAL A 239 -12.70 -17.24 5.25
CA VAL A 239 -12.47 -18.63 4.81
C VAL A 239 -12.75 -19.66 5.92
N GLY A 240 -13.16 -19.24 7.12
CA GLY A 240 -13.55 -20.13 8.24
C GLY A 240 -12.38 -20.82 8.94
N ASP A 241 -11.47 -21.43 8.18
CA ASP A 241 -10.30 -22.12 8.72
C ASP A 241 -9.30 -21.11 9.31
N GLY A 242 -9.07 -21.17 10.63
CA GLY A 242 -8.02 -20.39 11.30
C GLY A 242 -8.27 -18.88 11.47
N ALA A 243 -9.45 -18.35 11.12
CA ALA A 243 -9.71 -16.89 10.96
C ALA A 243 -8.83 -16.25 9.90
N ARG A 244 -8.85 -16.88 8.74
CA ARG A 244 -8.27 -16.31 7.54
C ARG A 244 -9.30 -15.48 6.77
N PHE A 245 -8.83 -14.36 6.26
CA PHE A 245 -9.51 -13.59 5.23
C PHE A 245 -8.66 -13.58 3.97
N ASP A 246 -9.24 -14.02 2.86
CA ASP A 246 -8.66 -13.81 1.54
C ASP A 246 -8.89 -12.35 1.14
N ILE A 247 -7.86 -11.70 0.61
CA ILE A 247 -7.87 -10.30 0.18
C ILE A 247 -7.53 -10.24 -1.30
N MET A 248 -8.35 -9.56 -2.09
CA MET A 248 -8.14 -9.40 -3.52
C MET A 248 -8.10 -7.92 -3.87
N PHE A 249 -6.93 -7.41 -4.27
CA PHE A 249 -6.76 -6.02 -4.69
C PHE A 249 -7.13 -5.84 -6.17
N HIS A 250 -8.01 -4.89 -6.45
CA HIS A 250 -8.59 -4.66 -7.78
C HIS A 250 -8.06 -3.39 -8.45
N SER A 251 -7.93 -2.33 -7.66
CA SER A 251 -7.62 -1.00 -8.16
C SER A 251 -7.13 -0.09 -7.03
N GLY A 252 -6.88 1.16 -7.34
CA GLY A 252 -6.63 2.17 -6.33
C GLY A 252 -6.45 3.55 -6.92
N THR A 253 -6.15 4.51 -6.06
CA THR A 253 -5.89 5.90 -6.42
C THR A 253 -4.61 6.40 -5.76
N PHE A 254 -3.95 7.30 -6.45
CA PHE A 254 -2.83 8.10 -5.94
C PHE A 254 -3.23 9.55 -6.07
N ALA A 255 -3.36 10.22 -4.94
CA ALA A 255 -3.92 11.57 -4.89
C ALA A 255 -3.14 12.43 -3.89
N PRO A 256 -3.14 13.76 -4.08
CA PRO A 256 -2.73 14.66 -3.02
C PRO A 256 -3.66 14.48 -1.81
N SER A 257 -3.18 14.77 -0.60
CA SER A 257 -4.07 14.79 0.56
C SER A 257 -5.07 15.95 0.46
N ARG A 258 -6.20 15.88 1.18
CA ARG A 258 -7.21 16.96 1.20
C ARG A 258 -6.63 18.34 1.51
N SER A 259 -5.59 18.42 2.35
CA SER A 259 -4.94 19.71 2.67
C SER A 259 -4.19 20.29 1.46
N VAL A 260 -3.67 19.44 0.58
CA VAL A 260 -3.00 19.82 -0.67
C VAL A 260 -4.02 20.11 -1.77
N GLU A 261 -5.11 19.33 -1.86
CA GLU A 261 -6.20 19.53 -2.84
C GLU A 261 -6.82 20.93 -2.74
N CYS A 262 -7.01 21.44 -1.52
CA CYS A 262 -7.61 22.75 -1.27
C CYS A 262 -6.68 23.94 -1.58
N ASP A 263 -5.38 23.70 -1.82
CA ASP A 263 -4.39 24.72 -2.18
C ASP A 263 -4.06 24.64 -3.67
N ALA A 264 -4.54 25.61 -4.45
CA ALA A 264 -4.32 25.65 -5.90
C ALA A 264 -2.84 25.76 -6.31
N SER A 265 -1.95 26.26 -5.44
CA SER A 265 -0.51 26.25 -5.68
C SER A 265 0.06 24.87 -5.46
N ALA A 266 -0.28 24.24 -4.34
CA ALA A 266 0.19 22.90 -3.99
C ALA A 266 -0.32 21.84 -4.98
N SER A 267 -1.59 21.93 -5.39
CA SER A 267 -2.18 21.07 -6.44
C SER A 267 -1.46 21.20 -7.78
N ARG A 268 -1.05 22.42 -8.20
CA ARG A 268 -0.26 22.61 -9.43
C ARG A 268 1.15 22.01 -9.33
N ILE A 269 1.81 22.14 -8.18
CA ILE A 269 3.11 21.52 -7.93
C ILE A 269 2.98 19.99 -8.00
N TRP A 270 1.96 19.44 -7.34
CA TRP A 270 1.65 18.01 -7.38
C TRP A 270 1.45 17.50 -8.81
N ALA A 271 0.57 18.15 -9.58
CA ALA A 271 0.31 17.79 -10.97
C ALA A 271 1.57 17.92 -11.84
N SER A 272 2.41 18.94 -11.61
CA SER A 272 3.68 19.08 -12.33
C SER A 272 4.70 18.00 -11.97
N ALA A 273 4.72 17.53 -10.71
CA ALA A 273 5.68 16.54 -10.24
C ALA A 273 5.30 15.12 -10.69
N PHE A 274 4.00 14.78 -10.65
CA PHE A 274 3.51 13.41 -10.83
C PHE A 274 2.64 13.21 -12.09
N GLY A 275 2.11 14.28 -12.70
CA GLY A 275 1.17 14.22 -13.82
C GLY A 275 1.77 13.89 -15.19
N LEU A 276 2.98 13.30 -15.25
CA LEU A 276 3.72 13.04 -16.49
C LEU A 276 3.08 12.00 -17.42
N HIS A 277 1.98 11.35 -17.01
CA HIS A 277 1.19 10.48 -17.87
C HIS A 277 -0.10 11.19 -18.29
N SER A 278 -0.01 12.03 -19.33
CA SER A 278 -1.17 12.59 -20.02
C SER A 278 -1.97 11.55 -20.82
N ALA A 279 -1.46 10.33 -20.94
CA ALA A 279 -2.08 9.23 -21.65
C ALA A 279 -2.28 8.02 -20.73
N VAL A 280 -3.35 7.25 -21.01
CA VAL A 280 -3.57 5.94 -20.39
C VAL A 280 -2.36 5.06 -20.68
N SER A 281 -1.68 4.62 -19.63
CA SER A 281 -0.49 3.77 -19.74
C SER A 281 -0.83 2.33 -19.39
N HIS A 282 -0.32 1.39 -20.18
CA HIS A 282 -0.30 -0.04 -19.87
C HIS A 282 1.07 -0.38 -19.30
N LEU A 283 1.27 -0.15 -18.00
CA LEU A 283 2.41 -0.73 -17.31
C LEU A 283 2.10 -2.20 -17.01
N GLU A 284 3.11 -3.05 -16.96
CA GLU A 284 2.92 -4.48 -16.75
C GLU A 284 1.99 -4.76 -15.55
N GLY A 285 0.86 -5.41 -15.83
CA GLY A 285 -0.11 -5.82 -14.82
C GLY A 285 -1.17 -4.77 -14.42
N GLY A 286 -1.29 -3.63 -15.11
CA GLY A 286 -2.38 -2.69 -14.82
C GLY A 286 -2.65 -1.62 -15.90
N ILE A 287 -3.82 -0.99 -15.78
CA ILE A 287 -4.27 0.16 -16.57
C ILE A 287 -4.23 1.38 -15.67
N PHE A 288 -3.64 2.47 -16.16
CA PHE A 288 -3.51 3.74 -15.44
C PHE A 288 -4.27 4.83 -16.16
N THR A 289 -5.06 5.62 -15.43
CA THR A 289 -5.68 6.80 -16.01
C THR A 289 -4.66 7.93 -16.12
N ALA A 290 -4.95 8.90 -16.98
CA ALA A 290 -4.31 10.21 -16.83
C ALA A 290 -4.67 10.79 -15.46
N MET A 291 -3.79 11.65 -14.95
CA MET A 291 -4.09 12.43 -13.75
C MET A 291 -5.22 13.43 -14.04
N ASP A 292 -6.25 13.45 -13.20
CA ASP A 292 -7.39 14.35 -13.37
C ASP A 292 -7.09 15.77 -12.87
N SER A 293 -8.09 16.66 -12.95
CA SER A 293 -7.95 18.05 -12.50
C SER A 293 -7.76 18.22 -11.00
N SER A 294 -8.04 17.20 -10.19
CA SER A 294 -7.77 17.20 -8.75
C SER A 294 -6.32 16.80 -8.42
N GLY A 295 -5.58 16.28 -9.41
CA GLY A 295 -4.26 15.69 -9.20
C GLY A 295 -4.32 14.21 -8.83
N ALA A 296 -5.50 13.59 -8.87
CA ALA A 296 -5.68 12.17 -8.60
C ALA A 296 -5.39 11.35 -9.86
N GLN A 297 -4.74 10.21 -9.68
CA GLN A 297 -4.52 9.21 -10.71
C GLN A 297 -5.08 7.88 -10.25
N GLU A 298 -5.91 7.25 -11.07
CA GLU A 298 -6.44 5.92 -10.80
C GLU A 298 -5.60 4.84 -11.47
N TYR A 299 -5.55 3.67 -10.85
CA TYR A 299 -4.99 2.46 -11.46
C TYR A 299 -5.91 1.28 -11.23
N ARG A 300 -5.90 0.33 -12.16
CA ARG A 300 -6.62 -0.94 -12.08
C ARG A 300 -5.69 -2.08 -12.45
N PHE A 301 -5.73 -3.17 -11.70
CA PHE A 301 -5.00 -4.37 -12.08
C PHE A 301 -5.71 -5.10 -13.23
N LEU A 302 -4.94 -5.68 -14.16
CA LEU A 302 -5.51 -6.53 -15.21
C LEU A 302 -6.05 -7.84 -14.63
N ASP A 303 -5.30 -8.39 -13.66
CA ASP A 303 -5.67 -9.54 -12.85
C ASP A 303 -5.61 -9.09 -11.38
N ALA A 304 -6.65 -9.39 -10.61
CA ALA A 304 -6.66 -9.04 -9.19
C ALA A 304 -5.45 -9.66 -8.48
N ILE A 305 -4.83 -8.90 -7.58
CA ILE A 305 -3.72 -9.41 -6.77
C ILE A 305 -4.31 -10.10 -5.55
N GLU A 306 -4.15 -11.42 -5.49
CA GLU A 306 -4.61 -12.26 -4.39
C GLU A 306 -3.58 -12.31 -3.27
N GLY A 307 -4.09 -12.26 -2.04
CA GLY A 307 -3.35 -12.48 -0.81
C GLY A 307 -4.29 -12.98 0.28
N TYR A 308 -3.75 -13.18 1.47
CA TYR A 308 -4.56 -13.50 2.64
C TYR A 308 -3.96 -12.84 3.87
N VAL A 309 -4.80 -12.70 4.90
CA VAL A 309 -4.41 -12.31 6.24
C VAL A 309 -4.97 -13.30 7.24
N ASP A 310 -4.11 -13.78 8.13
CA ASP A 310 -4.49 -14.57 9.29
C ASP A 310 -4.74 -13.62 10.46
N VAL A 311 -5.92 -13.69 11.08
CA VAL A 311 -6.20 -12.95 12.30
C VAL A 311 -5.55 -13.67 13.48
N LEU A 312 -4.65 -12.97 14.17
CA LEU A 312 -3.99 -13.48 15.38
C LEU A 312 -4.74 -13.05 16.65
N TYR A 313 -5.36 -11.87 16.60
CA TYR A 313 -6.17 -11.31 17.68
C TYR A 313 -7.19 -10.33 17.10
N LEU A 314 -8.43 -10.32 17.61
CA LEU A 314 -9.46 -9.38 17.21
C LEU A 314 -10.46 -9.14 18.34
N ASP A 315 -10.66 -7.87 18.69
CA ASP A 315 -11.74 -7.39 19.54
C ASP A 315 -12.25 -6.02 19.03
N ASP A 316 -12.96 -5.27 19.87
CA ASP A 316 -13.54 -3.99 19.48
C ASP A 316 -12.53 -2.85 19.26
N ASP A 317 -11.36 -2.89 19.90
CA ASP A 317 -10.39 -1.80 19.89
C ASP A 317 -9.06 -2.14 19.21
N MET A 318 -8.74 -3.42 19.05
CA MET A 318 -7.49 -3.89 18.47
C MET A 318 -7.70 -5.06 17.50
N ARG A 319 -6.91 -5.05 16.43
CA ARG A 319 -6.75 -6.18 15.52
C ARG A 319 -5.27 -6.43 15.25
N ILE A 320 -4.89 -7.70 15.30
CA ILE A 320 -3.55 -8.17 14.95
C ILE A 320 -3.70 -9.18 13.83
N THR A 321 -2.98 -8.95 12.73
CA THR A 321 -3.00 -9.83 11.56
C THR A 321 -1.60 -10.20 11.12
N ARG A 322 -1.47 -11.37 10.49
CA ARG A 322 -0.27 -11.80 9.77
C ARG A 322 -0.59 -11.94 8.29
N GLY A 323 0.11 -11.20 7.45
CA GLY A 323 -0.04 -11.27 6.00
C GLY A 323 0.60 -12.53 5.40
N ASN A 324 0.29 -12.80 4.14
CA ASN A 324 0.84 -13.92 3.36
C ASN A 324 2.38 -14.01 3.33
N GLN A 325 3.09 -12.89 3.49
CA GLN A 325 4.56 -12.83 3.56
C GLN A 325 5.11 -12.88 5.00
N GLY A 326 4.26 -13.15 5.99
CA GLY A 326 4.64 -13.22 7.41
C GLY A 326 4.67 -11.88 8.14
N SER A 327 4.44 -10.76 7.45
CA SER A 327 4.39 -9.42 8.04
C SER A 327 3.27 -9.33 9.09
N VAL A 328 3.60 -8.88 10.29
CA VAL A 328 2.62 -8.67 11.37
C VAL A 328 2.18 -7.21 11.39
N GLN A 329 0.87 -6.99 11.39
CA GLN A 329 0.27 -5.66 11.50
C GLN A 329 -0.60 -5.60 12.75
N VAL A 330 -0.31 -4.62 13.61
CA VAL A 330 -1.15 -4.28 14.76
C VAL A 330 -1.85 -2.97 14.44
N VAL A 331 -3.17 -2.99 14.50
CA VAL A 331 -4.03 -1.83 14.24
C VAL A 331 -4.98 -1.61 15.41
N VAL A 332 -5.37 -0.34 15.61
CA VAL A 332 -6.37 0.05 16.60
C VAL A 332 -7.58 0.65 15.91
N ASN A 333 -8.77 0.41 16.46
CA ASN A 333 -10.01 0.95 15.92
C ASN A 333 -10.05 2.47 16.14
N TYR A 334 -10.16 3.23 15.06
CA TYR A 334 -10.15 4.69 15.08
C TYR A 334 -11.53 5.26 15.47
N ASP A 335 -12.60 4.52 15.19
CA ASP A 335 -13.98 4.97 15.45
C ASP A 335 -14.32 4.99 16.94
N ASN A 336 -13.53 4.30 17.77
CA ASN A 336 -13.72 4.23 19.23
C ASN A 336 -13.24 5.50 19.99
N LYS A 337 -12.88 6.58 19.31
CA LYS A 337 -12.46 7.85 19.96
C LYS A 337 -13.59 8.77 20.41
N ALA A 338 -14.85 8.31 20.36
CA ALA A 338 -16.02 9.12 20.70
C ALA A 338 -16.57 8.93 22.13
N ASN A 339 -15.93 8.12 22.99
CA ASN A 339 -16.35 7.95 24.40
C ASN A 339 -15.23 8.30 25.38
#